data_AF-A0A9D2GMB5-F1
#
_entry.id   AF-A0A9D2GMB5-F1
#
_cell.length_a   1.000
_cell.length_b   1.000
_cell.length_c   1.000
_cell.angle_alpha   90.00
_cell.angle_beta   90.00
_cell.angle_gamma   90.00
#
_symmetry.space_group_name_H-M   'P 1'
#
loop_
_entity.id
_entity.type
_entity.pdbx_description
1 polymer ?
#
loop_
_entity_poly.entity_id
_entity_poly.type
_entity_poly.pdbx_seq_one_letter_code
_entity_poly.pdbx_strand_id
1 'polypeptide(L)' 'MGRTSSKVKQKYNDKVYHQVSVRLQKELVEQWESQIAQDGISKAAFIRDAIVRYLQKKTEE' A
#
# COMPACT_ATOMS: atom_id res chain seq x y z
N MET A 1 34.81 -1.55 -0.36
CA MET A 1 33.37 -1.88 -0.27
C MET A 1 32.57 -0.59 -0.14
N GLY A 2 31.89 -0.18 -1.22
CA GLY A 2 31.24 1.12 -1.35
C GLY A 2 30.00 1.28 -0.46
N ARG A 3 30.11 2.12 0.58
CA ARG A 3 29.03 2.48 1.53
C ARG A 3 28.06 3.55 1.00
N THR A 4 27.96 3.73 -0.31
CA THR A 4 27.20 4.85 -0.92
C THR A 4 25.91 4.41 -1.62
N SER A 5 25.63 3.10 -1.74
CA SER A 5 24.43 2.65 -2.45
C SER A 5 23.14 2.73 -1.62
N SER A 6 23.16 2.42 -0.32
CA SER A 6 21.90 2.32 0.44
C SER A 6 21.25 3.68 0.75
N LYS A 7 22.05 4.70 1.10
CA LYS A 7 21.52 6.05 1.38
C LYS A 7 20.94 6.73 0.12
N VAL A 8 21.56 6.51 -1.04
CA VAL A 8 21.06 7.07 -2.31
C VAL A 8 19.78 6.36 -2.75
N LYS A 9 19.73 5.02 -2.66
CA LYS A 9 18.52 4.24 -2.96
C LYS A 9 17.36 4.60 -2.05
N GLN A 10 17.61 4.78 -0.75
CA GLN A 10 16.58 5.19 0.21
C GLN A 10 16.04 6.59 -0.12
N LYS A 11 16.91 7.56 -0.46
CA LYS A 11 16.49 8.90 -0.92
C LYS A 11 15.60 8.87 -2.17
N TYR A 12 15.86 7.97 -3.12
CA TYR A 12 15.01 7.82 -4.31
C TYR A 12 13.65 7.20 -3.96
N ASN A 13 13.63 6.17 -3.11
CA ASN A 13 12.39 5.56 -2.67
C ASN A 13 11.48 6.55 -1.93
N ASP A 14 12.04 7.39 -1.07
CA ASP A 14 11.30 8.42 -0.32
C ASP A 14 10.71 9.51 -1.24
N LYS A 15 11.39 9.81 -2.35
CA LYS A 15 10.97 10.82 -3.32
C LYS A 15 9.79 10.38 -4.19
N VAL A 16 9.63 9.07 -4.38
CA VAL A 16 8.65 8.47 -5.30
C VAL A 16 7.51 7.77 -4.57
N TYR A 17 7.79 7.19 -3.39
CA TYR A 17 6.84 6.41 -2.62
C TYR A 17 6.66 7.02 -1.24
N HIS A 18 5.42 7.36 -0.90
CA HIS A 18 5.06 7.74 0.46
C HIS A 18 4.55 6.52 1.22
N GLN A 19 5.13 6.24 2.38
CA GLN A 19 4.66 5.17 3.26
C GLN A 19 3.53 5.67 4.14
N VAL A 20 2.33 5.10 3.98
CA VAL A 20 1.19 5.36 4.84
C VAL A 20 1.06 4.23 5.86
N SER A 21 1.11 4.56 7.15
CA SER A 21 0.93 3.60 8.25
C SER A 21 -0.36 3.95 9.00
N VAL A 22 -1.32 3.04 9.00
CA VAL A 22 -2.62 3.22 9.67
C VAL A 22 -2.90 2.05 10.62
N ARG A 23 -3.59 2.34 11.73
CA ARG A 23 -4.09 1.31 12.64
C ARG A 23 -5.54 1.02 12.30
N LEU A 24 -5.81 -0.21 11.89
CA LEU A 24 -7.17 -0.70 11.59
C LEU A 24 -7.59 -1.71 12.65
N GLN A 25 -8.90 -1.92 12.77
CA GLN A 25 -9.43 -2.97 13.64
C GLN A 25 -8.94 -4.35 13.17
N LYS A 26 -8.52 -5.18 14.13
CA LYS A 26 -7.93 -6.50 13.87
C LYS A 26 -8.88 -7.40 13.07
N GLU A 27 -10.15 -7.44 13.47
CA GLU A 27 -11.19 -8.24 12.81
C GLU A 27 -11.41 -7.83 11.35
N LEU A 28 -11.35 -6.52 11.06
CA LEU A 28 -11.44 -6.02 9.70
C LEU A 28 -10.23 -6.49 8.89
N VAL A 29 -9.02 -6.34 9.44
CA VAL A 29 -7.78 -6.80 8.79
C VAL A 29 -7.82 -8.27 8.47
N GLU A 30 -8.19 -9.12 9.44
CA GLU A 30 -8.27 -10.57 9.25
C GLU A 30 -9.28 -10.97 8.17
N GLN A 31 -10.44 -10.29 8.12
CA GLN A 31 -11.46 -10.56 7.10
C GLN A 31 -10.96 -10.31 5.68
N TRP A 32 -10.49 -9.09 5.38
CA TRP A 32 -10.05 -8.79 4.02
C TRP A 32 -8.73 -9.49 3.70
N GLU A 33 -7.85 -9.73 4.67
CA GLU A 33 -6.60 -10.46 4.48
C GLU A 33 -6.83 -11.90 4.04
N SER A 34 -7.78 -12.60 4.67
CA SER A 34 -8.16 -13.96 4.28
C SER A 34 -8.72 -14.00 2.85
N GLN A 35 -9.56 -13.01 2.51
CA GLN A 35 -10.16 -12.91 1.19
C GLN A 35 -9.10 -12.64 0.10
N ILE A 36 -8.26 -11.62 0.27
CA ILE A 36 -7.22 -11.32 -0.74
C ILE A 36 -6.18 -12.44 -0.89
N ALA A 37 -5.96 -13.23 0.17
CA ALA A 37 -5.07 -14.38 0.08
C ALA A 37 -5.66 -15.47 -0.83
N GLN A 38 -6.99 -15.65 -0.82
CA GLN A 38 -7.68 -16.55 -1.75
C GLN A 38 -7.67 -16.01 -3.18
N ASP A 39 -7.87 -14.70 -3.35
CA ASP A 39 -7.80 -14.04 -4.65
C ASP A 39 -6.37 -13.91 -5.21
N GLY A 40 -5.34 -14.24 -4.43
CA GLY A 40 -3.93 -14.09 -4.84
C GLY A 40 -3.47 -12.63 -4.91
N ILE A 41 -4.18 -11.72 -4.26
CA ILE A 41 -3.91 -10.27 -4.28
C ILE A 41 -3.02 -9.91 -3.09
N SER A 42 -1.98 -9.11 -3.35
CA SER A 42 -1.14 -8.57 -2.28
C SER A 42 -1.86 -7.48 -1.47
N LYS A 43 -1.64 -7.43 -0.15
CA LYS A 43 -2.21 -6.38 0.75
C LYS A 43 -2.03 -4.97 0.21
N ALA A 44 -0.83 -4.67 -0.30
CA ALA A 44 -0.52 -3.36 -0.87
C ALA A 44 -1.24 -3.08 -2.20
N ALA A 45 -1.58 -4.11 -2.99
CA ALA A 45 -2.36 -3.95 -4.21
C ALA A 45 -3.84 -3.69 -3.86
N PHE A 46 -4.38 -4.44 -2.89
CA PHE A 46 -5.73 -4.22 -2.37
C PHE A 46 -5.93 -2.79 -1.85
N ILE A 47 -5.02 -2.31 -0.99
CA ILE A 47 -5.11 -0.93 -0.46
C ILE A 47 -5.00 0.11 -1.58
N ARG A 48 -4.11 -0.09 -2.55
CA ARG A 48 -3.98 0.82 -3.71
C ARG A 48 -5.26 0.86 -4.53
N ASP A 49 -5.81 -0.30 -4.85
CA ASP A 49 -7.04 -0.42 -5.63
C ASP A 49 -8.23 0.22 -4.90
N ALA A 50 -8.35 -0.01 -3.59
CA ALA A 50 -9.38 0.63 -2.76
C ALA A 50 -9.28 2.17 -2.79
N ILE A 51 -8.07 2.72 -2.70
CA ILE A 51 -7.84 4.18 -2.79
C ILE A 51 -8.22 4.71 -4.17
N VAL A 52 -7.79 4.04 -5.25
CA VAL A 52 -8.10 4.45 -6.63
C VAL A 52 -9.60 4.42 -6.88
N ARG A 53 -10.29 3.34 -6.50
CA ARG A 53 -11.75 3.23 -6.63
C ARG A 53 -12.49 4.31 -5.85
N TYR A 54 -12.03 4.63 -4.64
CA TYR A 54 -12.61 5.70 -3.83
C TYR A 54 -12.45 7.07 -4.49
N LEU A 55 -11.27 7.37 -5.05
CA LEU A 55 -11.01 8.63 -5.77
C LEU A 55 -11.78 8.74 -7.08
N GLN A 56 -11.93 7.63 -7.82
CA GLN A 56 -12.75 7.59 -9.04
C GLN A 56 -14.21 7.88 -8.72
N LYS A 57 -14.80 7.17 -7.75
CA LYS A 57 -16.18 7.43 -7.30
C LYS A 57 -16.42 8.89 -6.92
N LYS A 58 -15.47 9.51 -6.21
CA LYS A 58 -15.57 10.92 -5.81
C LYS A 58 -15.51 11.90 -6.99
N THR A 59 -14.92 11.51 -8.10
CA THR A 59 -14.78 12.37 -9.30
C THR A 59 -16.03 12.30 -10.19
N GLU A 60 -16.86 11.28 -10.01
CA GLU A 60 -18.11 11.06 -10.75
C GLU A 60 -19.34 11.68 -10.06
N GLU A 61 -19.17 12.30 -8.88
CA GLU A 61 -20.20 13.05 -8.14
C GLU A 61 -20.13 14.57 -8.36
#